data_AF-A0A1F6N2K9-F1
#
_entry.id   AF-A0A1F6N2K9-F1
#
_cell.length_a   1.000
_cell.length_b   1.000
_cell.length_c   1.000
_cell.angle_alpha   90.00
_cell.angle_beta   90.00
_cell.angle_gamma   90.00
#
_symmetry.space_group_name_H-M   'P 1'
#
loop_
_entity.id
_entity.type
_entity.pdbx_description
1 polymer ?
#
loop_
_entity_poly.entity_id
_entity_poly.type
_entity_poly.pdbx_seq_one_letter_code
_entity_poly.pdbx_strand_id
1 'polypeptide(L)'
;MPLFATDKDRRYALLGLRIVGDFGASIAVPVILFVLIGQWLDDIYQQGYWFTIFAFVLAAAISARMIYKKAKAYGTEFQNMDKEK
;
A
#
# COMPACT_ATOMS: atom_id res chain seq x y z
N MET A 1 21.03 28.11 -9.49
CA MET A 1 19.92 27.22 -9.06
C MET A 1 18.71 28.10 -8.79
N PRO A 2 17.54 27.88 -9.41
CA PRO A 2 16.35 28.62 -9.03
C PRO A 2 16.02 28.33 -7.55
N LEU A 3 15.82 29.39 -6.77
CA LEU A 3 15.58 29.35 -5.32
C LEU A 3 14.14 28.94 -4.95
N PHE A 4 13.28 28.69 -5.94
CA PHE A 4 11.89 28.30 -5.77
C PHE A 4 11.60 27.02 -6.55
N ALA A 5 11.03 26.02 -5.86
CA ALA A 5 10.50 24.81 -6.52
C ALA A 5 9.47 25.22 -7.56
N THR A 6 9.61 24.75 -8.80
CA THR A 6 8.61 25.01 -9.84
C THR A 6 7.31 24.30 -9.47
N ASP A 7 6.14 24.82 -9.87
CA ASP A 7 4.84 24.18 -9.59
C ASP A 7 4.81 22.69 -9.98
N LYS A 8 5.58 22.32 -11.00
CA LYS A 8 5.83 20.95 -11.45
C LYS A 8 6.50 20.09 -10.38
N ASP A 9 7.58 20.58 -9.74
CA ASP A 9 8.29 19.86 -8.68
C ASP A 9 7.38 19.63 -7.47
N ARG A 10 6.54 20.62 -7.14
CA ARG A 10 5.54 20.49 -6.08
C ARG A 10 4.50 19.40 -6.39
N ARG A 11 4.01 19.34 -7.64
CA ARG A 11 3.06 18.28 -8.06
C ARG A 11 3.68 16.89 -7.97
N TYR A 12 4.92 16.71 -8.41
CA TYR A 12 5.61 15.42 -8.27
C TYR A 12 5.85 15.04 -6.80
N ALA A 13 6.24 16.00 -5.95
CA ALA A 13 6.41 15.74 -4.53
C ALA A 13 5.10 15.30 -3.86
N LEU A 14 3.99 15.96 -4.18
CA LEU A 14 2.66 15.60 -3.69
C LEU A 14 2.21 14.23 -4.21
N LEU A 15 2.47 13.92 -5.48
CA LEU A 15 2.19 12.60 -6.05
C LEU A 15 3.00 11.52 -5.34
N GLY A 16 4.30 11.75 -5.11
CA GLY A 16 5.16 10.84 -4.36
C GLY A 16 4.67 10.60 -2.93
N LEU A 17 4.27 11.66 -2.23
CA LEU A 17 3.71 11.55 -0.88
C LEU A 17 2.40 10.75 -0.88
N ARG A 18 1.53 10.98 -1.86
CA ARG A 18 0.28 10.24 -2.03
C ARG A 18 0.57 8.76 -2.29
N ILE A 19 1.50 8.44 -3.18
CA ILE A 19 1.95 7.08 -3.47
C ILE A 19 2.39 6.38 -2.18
N VAL A 20 3.30 6.99 -1.42
CA VAL A 20 3.82 6.40 -0.17
C VAL A 20 2.70 6.16 0.85
N GLY A 21 1.84 7.15 1.07
CA GLY A 21 0.72 7.01 2.01
C GLY A 21 -0.28 5.93 1.59
N ASP A 22 -0.59 5.87 0.29
CA ASP A 22 -1.60 4.98 -0.25
C ASP A 22 -1.11 3.53 -0.34
N PHE A 23 0.19 3.31 -0.65
CA PHE A 23 0.84 2.01 -0.55
C PHE A 23 0.97 1.54 0.88
N GLY A 24 1.41 2.42 1.80
CA GLY A 24 1.53 2.13 3.21
C GLY A 24 0.19 1.70 3.82
N ALA A 25 -0.88 2.45 3.57
CA ALA A 25 -2.22 2.11 4.03
C ALA A 25 -2.73 0.80 3.42
N SER A 26 -2.48 0.57 2.12
CA SER A 26 -2.89 -0.66 1.42
C SER A 26 -2.19 -1.92 1.93
N ILE A 27 -1.05 -1.80 2.62
CA ILE A 27 -0.35 -2.92 3.27
C ILE A 27 -0.75 -3.04 4.73
N ALA A 28 -0.70 -1.93 5.47
CA ALA A 28 -0.91 -1.94 6.91
C ALA A 28 -2.34 -2.36 7.27
N VAL A 29 -3.35 -1.85 6.55
CA VAL A 29 -4.75 -2.12 6.88
C VAL A 29 -5.10 -3.61 6.75
N PRO A 30 -4.83 -4.30 5.62
CA PRO A 30 -5.11 -5.72 5.52
C PRO A 30 -4.29 -6.55 6.53
N VAL A 31 -3.00 -6.26 6.68
CA VAL A 31 -2.14 -7.04 7.58
C VAL A 31 -2.64 -6.98 9.02
N ILE A 32 -2.93 -5.79 9.54
CA ILE A 32 -3.41 -5.62 10.91
C ILE A 32 -4.77 -6.31 11.09
N LEU A 33 -5.72 -6.09 10.18
CA LEU A 33 -7.05 -6.69 10.29
C LEU A 33 -7.02 -8.22 10.28
N PHE A 34 -6.30 -8.80 9.33
CA PHE A 34 -6.23 -10.26 9.21
C PHE A 34 -5.43 -10.89 10.34
N VAL A 35 -4.32 -10.28 10.78
CA VAL A 35 -3.54 -10.80 11.93
C VAL A 35 -4.39 -10.79 13.20
N LEU A 36 -5.15 -9.72 13.47
CA LEU A 36 -6.05 -9.67 14.62
C LEU A 36 -7.13 -10.76 14.56
N ILE A 37 -7.73 -10.97 13.39
CA ILE A 37 -8.71 -12.06 13.18
C ILE A 37 -8.05 -13.43 13.37
N GLY A 38 -6.83 -13.61 12.87
CA GLY A 38 -6.06 -14.85 13.00
C GLY A 38 -5.73 -15.17 14.45
N GLN A 39 -5.28 -14.17 15.22
CA GLN A 39 -5.01 -14.31 16.65
C GLN A 39 -6.28 -14.65 17.43
N TRP A 40 -7.40 -13.99 17.11
CA TRP A 40 -8.69 -14.28 17.74
C TRP A 40 -9.16 -15.73 17.46
N LEU A 41 -8.91 -16.24 16.25
CA LEU A 41 -9.18 -17.65 15.92
C LEU A 41 -8.23 -18.60 16.66
N ASP A 42 -6.94 -18.28 16.70
CA ASP A 42 -5.93 -19.08 17.41
C ASP A 42 -6.29 -19.24 18.90
N ASP A 43 -6.75 -18.18 19.56
CA ASP A 43 -7.19 -18.19 20.96
C ASP A 43 -8.42 -19.10 21.19
N ILE A 44 -9.36 -19.11 20.26
CA ILE A 44 -10.60 -19.91 20.35
C ILE A 44 -10.32 -21.39 20.14
N TYR A 45 -9.51 -21.72 19.13
CA TYR A 45 -9.30 -23.11 18.71
C TYR A 45 -8.09 -23.77 19.39
N GLN A 46 -7.32 -23.03 20.19
CA GLN A 46 -6.06 -23.47 20.83
C GLN A 46 -5.07 -24.12 19.84
N GLN A 47 -5.11 -23.71 18.58
CA GLN A 47 -4.31 -24.27 17.47
C GLN A 47 -2.90 -23.64 17.37
N GLY A 48 -2.42 -22.98 18.43
CA GLY A 48 -1.12 -22.32 18.43
C GLY A 48 -1.15 -21.03 17.60
N TYR A 49 -0.27 -20.90 16.61
CA TYR A 49 -0.14 -19.68 15.78
C TYR A 49 -0.47 -19.91 14.29
N TRP A 50 -1.07 -21.06 13.96
CA TRP A 50 -1.28 -21.46 12.57
C TRP A 50 -2.32 -20.58 11.86
N PHE A 51 -3.38 -20.15 12.54
CA PHE A 51 -4.36 -19.25 11.92
C PHE A 51 -3.78 -17.86 11.69
N THR A 52 -2.96 -17.35 12.61
CA THR A 52 -2.26 -16.07 12.43
C THR A 52 -1.32 -16.10 11.22
N ILE A 53 -0.54 -17.19 11.05
CA ILE A 53 0.34 -17.35 9.87
C ILE A 53 -0.49 -17.36 8.58
N PHE A 54 -1.56 -18.15 8.55
CA PHE A 54 -2.42 -18.24 7.37
C PHE A 54 -3.09 -16.90 7.03
N ALA A 55 -3.60 -16.20 8.04
CA ALA A 55 -4.21 -14.89 7.89
C ALA A 55 -3.19 -13.85 7.39
N PHE A 56 -1.96 -13.88 7.88
CA PHE A 56 -0.87 -13.03 7.39
C PHE A 56 -0.55 -13.31 5.91
N VAL A 57 -0.46 -14.58 5.50
CA VAL A 57 -0.22 -14.96 4.10
C VAL A 57 -1.35 -14.48 3.20
N LEU A 58 -2.61 -14.62 3.63
CA LEU A 58 -3.77 -14.09 2.92
C LEU A 58 -3.72 -12.56 2.81
N ALA A 59 -3.39 -11.87 3.89
CA ALA A 59 -3.24 -10.42 3.89
C ALA A 59 -2.14 -9.96 2.93
N ALA A 60 -1.01 -10.65 2.90
CA ALA A 60 0.08 -10.38 1.97
C ALA A 60 -0.34 -10.57 0.51
N ALA A 61 -1.07 -11.65 0.20
CA ALA A 61 -1.58 -11.92 -1.15
C ALA A 61 -2.59 -10.86 -1.62
N ILE A 62 -3.53 -10.46 -0.74
CA ILE A 62 -4.51 -9.39 -1.02
C ILE A 62 -3.79 -8.06 -1.23
N SER A 63 -2.86 -7.72 -0.34
CA SER A 63 -2.06 -6.49 -0.43
C SER A 63 -1.26 -6.47 -1.74
N ALA A 64 -0.58 -7.55 -2.10
CA ALA A 64 0.18 -7.65 -3.36
C ALA A 64 -0.70 -7.39 -4.59
N ARG A 65 -1.92 -7.94 -4.63
CA ARG A 65 -2.87 -7.70 -5.72
C ARG A 65 -3.33 -6.24 -5.78
N MET A 66 -3.56 -5.61 -4.62
CA MET A 66 -3.93 -4.18 -4.54
C MET A 66 -2.79 -3.28 -5.00
N ILE A 67 -1.57 -3.56 -4.53
CA ILE A 67 -0.34 -2.85 -4.88
C ILE A 67 -0.11 -2.89 -6.39
N TYR A 68 -0.23 -4.05 -7.01
CA TYR A 68 -0.02 -4.21 -8.46
C TYR A 68 -0.95 -3.30 -9.27
N LYS A 69 -2.25 -3.26 -8.91
CA LYS A 69 -3.21 -2.38 -9.57
C LYS A 69 -2.88 -0.90 -9.37
N LYS A 70 -2.55 -0.49 -8.13
CA LYS A 70 -2.20 0.90 -7.80
C LYS A 70 -0.91 1.34 -8.49
N ALA A 71 0.11 0.49 -8.53
CA ALA A 71 1.39 0.78 -9.19
C ALA A 71 1.20 1.10 -10.68
N LYS A 72 0.36 0.33 -11.37
CA LYS A 72 0.06 0.59 -12.79
C LYS A 72 -0.71 1.91 -12.99
N ALA A 73 -1.65 2.22 -12.10
CA ALA A 73 -2.40 3.47 -12.13
C ALA A 73 -1.49 4.70 -11.92
N TYR A 74 -0.68 4.69 -10.86
CA TYR A 74 0.27 5.75 -10.57
C TYR A 74 1.35 5.90 -11.65
N GLY A 75 1.81 4.79 -12.25
CA GLY A 75 2.72 4.85 -13.39
C GLY A 75 2.11 5.56 -14.61
N THR A 76 0.81 5.37 -14.84
CA THR A 76 0.08 6.07 -15.92
C THR A 76 -0.08 7.56 -15.59
N GLU A 77 -0.43 7.89 -14.35
CA GLU A 77 -0.57 9.27 -13.87
C GLU A 77 0.77 10.04 -13.99
N PHE A 78 1.87 9.41 -13.62
CA PHE A 78 3.21 9.98 -13.78
C PHE A 78 3.57 10.24 -15.26
N GLN A 79 3.28 9.28 -16.15
CA GLN A 79 3.53 9.45 -17.60
C GLN A 79 2.68 10.57 -18.21
N ASN A 80 1.43 10.74 -17.76
CA ASN A 80 0.56 11.81 -18.26
C ASN A 80 1.09 13.19 -17.83
N MET A 81 1.56 13.33 -16.60
CA MET A 81 2.20 14.57 -16.13
C MET A 81 3.49 14.92 -16.90
N ASP A 82 4.21 13.92 -17.41
CA ASP A 82 5.40 14.15 -18.23
C ASP A 82 5.06 14.48 -19.70
N LYS A 83 3.90 14.01 -20.19
CA LYS A 83 3.40 14.26 -21.55
C LYS A 83 2.63 15.57 -21.71
N GLU A 84 2.05 16.15 -20.66
CA GLU A 84 1.49 17.51 -20.64
C GLU A 84 2.58 18.62 -20.75
N LYS A 85 3.65 18.34 -21.51
CA LYS A 85 4.69 19.29 -21.90
C LYS A 85 4.16 20.33 -22.88
#